data_AF-A0A9E1S174-F1
#
_entry.id   AF-A0A9E1S174-F1
#
_cell.length_a   1.000
_cell.length_b   1.000
_cell.length_c   1.000
_cell.angle_alpha   90.00
_cell.angle_beta   90.00
_cell.angle_gamma   90.00
#
_symmetry.space_group_name_H-M   'P 1'
#
loop_
_entity.id
_entity.type
_entity.pdbx_description
1 polymer ?
#
loop_
_entity_poly.entity_id
_entity_poly.type
_entity_poly.pdbx_seq_one_letter_code
_entity_poly.pdbx_strand_id
1 'polypeptide(L)'
;MQKVEAWNESCQDCGFHLVLEPDEKRKVRYLRTPALGALLWTQGWTFGARLYFWFLLSLVPVFGIIALVACLIFGRRWAWKYGGWDDWGSFTERMRVMDAIGVIWILGLMIGYVWIRYGGGL
;
A
#
# COMPACT_ATOMS: atom_id res chain seq x y z
N MET A 1 18.93 23.72 12.29
CA MET A 1 17.49 24.06 12.33
C MET A 1 17.24 25.49 11.83
N GLN A 2 18.06 26.46 12.24
CA GLN A 2 17.98 27.88 11.83
C GLN A 2 17.76 28.16 10.33
N LYS A 3 18.37 27.40 9.41
CA LYS A 3 18.14 27.59 7.96
C LYS A 3 16.71 27.24 7.50
N VAL A 4 16.07 26.24 8.12
CA VAL A 4 14.71 25.81 7.75
C VAL A 4 13.67 26.73 8.35
N GLU A 5 13.90 27.23 9.56
CA GLU A 5 13.08 28.29 10.16
C GLU A 5 13.17 29.57 9.34
N ALA A 6 14.38 29.99 8.93
CA ALA A 6 14.57 31.16 8.07
C ALA A 6 13.90 31.00 6.70
N TRP A 7 13.95 29.81 6.10
CA TRP A 7 13.24 29.53 4.85
C TRP A 7 11.71 29.50 5.04
N ASN A 8 11.22 28.95 6.15
CA ASN A 8 9.79 28.96 6.46
C ASN A 8 9.27 30.36 6.72
N GLU A 9 10.02 31.23 7.41
CA GLU A 9 9.69 32.65 7.57
C GLU A 9 9.66 33.37 6.22
N SER A 10 10.64 33.11 5.34
CA SER A 10 10.65 33.73 4.00
C SER A 10 9.51 33.24 3.09
N CYS A 11 9.00 32.03 3.32
CA CYS A 11 7.95 31.40 2.52
C CYS A 11 6.56 31.45 3.17
N GLN A 12 6.34 32.26 4.22
CA GLN A 12 5.06 32.30 4.95
C GLN A 12 3.84 32.58 4.04
N ASP A 13 4.01 33.37 2.97
CA ASP A 13 2.96 33.67 1.99
C ASP A 13 2.89 32.71 0.80
N CYS A 14 3.81 31.75 0.70
CA CYS A 14 3.84 30.78 -0.41
C CYS A 14 2.89 29.61 -0.20
N GLY A 15 2.28 29.48 0.99
CA GLY A 15 1.33 28.40 1.31
C GLY A 15 1.97 27.04 1.59
N PHE A 16 3.30 26.95 1.67
CA PHE A 16 4.03 25.71 1.95
C PHE A 16 4.90 25.86 3.21
N HIS A 17 4.97 24.82 4.04
CA HIS A 17 5.90 24.74 5.17
C HIS A 17 6.85 23.56 5.01
N LEU A 18 8.14 23.81 5.23
CA LEU A 18 9.20 22.82 5.20
C LEU A 18 9.32 22.14 6.57
N VAL A 19 9.21 20.81 6.56
CA VAL A 19 9.44 19.96 7.74
C VAL A 19 10.64 19.07 7.50
N LEU A 20 11.64 19.17 8.37
CA LEU A 20 12.68 18.17 8.49
C LEU A 20 12.17 17.05 9.41
N GLU A 21 11.57 16.01 8.82
CA GLU A 21 11.16 14.82 9.56
C GLU A 21 12.30 13.77 9.50
N PRO A 22 12.73 13.18 10.63
CA PRO A 22 13.73 12.12 10.62
C PRO A 22 13.21 10.92 9.81
N ASP A 23 14.09 10.32 9.00
CA ASP A 23 13.74 9.30 8.01
C ASP A 23 13.00 8.09 8.63
N GLU A 24 13.33 7.73 9.88
CA GLU A 24 12.62 6.68 10.61
C GLU A 24 11.13 6.96 10.85
N LYS A 25 10.77 8.21 11.20
CA LYS A 25 9.35 8.56 11.42
C LYS A 25 8.55 8.45 10.12
N ARG A 26 9.16 8.82 8.99
CA ARG A 26 8.56 8.68 7.66
C ARG A 26 8.35 7.21 7.29
N LYS A 27 9.34 6.35 7.54
CA LYS A 27 9.25 4.89 7.31
C LYS A 27 8.14 4.27 8.15
N VAL A 28 8.09 4.57 9.45
CA VAL A 28 7.04 4.07 10.35
C VAL A 28 5.65 4.50 9.91
N ARG A 29 5.50 5.77 9.48
CA ARG A 29 4.23 6.26 8.93
C ARG A 29 3.81 5.46 7.71
N TYR A 30 4.72 5.24 6.77
CA TYR A 30 4.46 4.44 5.57
C TYR A 30 4.06 2.99 5.90
N LEU A 31 4.76 2.33 6.83
CA LEU A 31 4.43 0.96 7.26
C LEU A 31 3.06 0.84 7.94
N ARG A 32 2.53 1.92 8.49
CA ARG A 32 1.18 1.99 9.09
C ARG A 32 0.08 2.30 8.07
N THR A 33 0.44 2.73 6.85
CA THR A 33 -0.57 2.98 5.82
C THR A 33 -1.17 1.67 5.32
N PRO A 34 -2.48 1.62 5.07
CA PRO A 34 -3.11 0.41 4.58
C PRO A 34 -2.53 0.00 3.22
N ALA A 35 -2.36 -1.30 3.01
CA ALA A 35 -1.95 -1.88 1.74
C ALA A 35 -3.15 -1.97 0.80
N LEU A 36 -3.45 -0.89 0.08
CA LEU A 36 -4.59 -0.84 -0.85
C LEU A 36 -4.50 -1.95 -1.90
N GLY A 37 -3.30 -2.34 -2.31
CA GLY A 37 -3.11 -3.45 -3.23
C GLY A 37 -3.59 -4.81 -2.71
N ALA A 38 -3.70 -4.97 -1.40
CA ALA A 38 -4.24 -6.19 -0.79
C ALA A 38 -5.78 -6.23 -0.81
N LEU A 39 -6.45 -5.11 -1.09
CA LEU A 39 -7.90 -5.03 -1.12
C LEU A 39 -8.43 -5.76 -2.36
N LEU A 40 -9.16 -6.86 -2.16
CA LEU A 40 -9.75 -7.69 -3.23
C LEU A 40 -8.73 -8.30 -4.22
N TRP A 41 -7.44 -8.21 -3.91
CA TRP A 41 -6.32 -8.82 -4.64
C TRP A 41 -5.27 -9.41 -3.67
N THR A 42 -5.74 -9.95 -2.53
CA THR A 42 -4.89 -10.43 -1.42
C THR A 42 -3.86 -11.47 -1.86
N GLN A 43 -4.23 -12.44 -2.70
CA GLN A 43 -3.34 -13.52 -3.14
C GLN A 43 -2.17 -12.95 -3.96
N GLY A 44 -2.47 -12.14 -4.98
CA GLY A 44 -1.44 -11.54 -5.83
C GLY A 44 -0.56 -10.57 -5.05
N TRP A 45 -1.16 -9.79 -4.14
CA TRP A 45 -0.43 -8.86 -3.30
C TRP A 45 0.50 -9.57 -2.30
N THR A 46 0.03 -10.59 -1.58
CA THR A 46 0.85 -11.33 -0.61
C THR A 46 2.02 -12.04 -1.27
N PHE A 47 1.82 -12.59 -2.47
CA PHE A 47 2.91 -13.14 -3.28
C PHE A 47 3.93 -12.05 -3.68
N GLY A 48 3.46 -10.93 -4.22
CA GLY A 48 4.32 -9.81 -4.62
C GLY A 48 5.06 -9.13 -3.47
N ALA A 49 4.49 -9.18 -2.27
CA ALA A 49 5.05 -8.68 -1.01
C ALA A 49 5.96 -9.70 -0.29
N ARG A 50 6.20 -10.87 -0.90
CA ARG A 50 7.01 -11.98 -0.36
C ARG A 50 6.47 -12.54 0.97
N LEU A 51 5.16 -12.41 1.20
CA LEU A 51 4.45 -12.98 2.35
C LEU A 51 3.84 -14.34 1.99
N TYR A 52 4.70 -15.30 1.62
CA TYR A 52 4.27 -16.59 1.08
C TYR A 52 3.40 -17.42 2.05
N PHE A 53 3.62 -17.27 3.36
CA PHE A 53 2.76 -17.88 4.37
C PHE A 53 1.31 -17.38 4.27
N TRP A 54 1.14 -16.06 4.15
CA TRP A 54 -0.19 -15.44 4.00
C TRP A 54 -0.82 -15.74 2.65
N PHE A 55 -0.01 -15.89 1.60
CA PHE A 55 -0.47 -16.38 0.30
C PHE A 55 -1.11 -17.77 0.45
N LEU A 56 -0.39 -18.75 1.00
CA LEU A 56 -0.91 -20.10 1.19
C LEU A 56 -2.17 -20.12 2.06
N LEU A 57 -2.17 -19.34 3.15
CA LEU A 57 -3.31 -19.23 4.05
C LEU A 57 -4.53 -18.63 3.33
N SER A 58 -4.33 -17.65 2.45
CA SER A 58 -5.41 -16.99 1.70
C SER A 58 -6.07 -17.87 0.62
N LEU A 59 -5.47 -19.01 0.25
CA LEU A 59 -6.06 -19.98 -0.67
C LEU A 59 -7.21 -20.76 -0.02
N VAL A 60 -7.23 -20.84 1.31
CA VAL A 60 -8.31 -21.50 2.05
C VAL A 60 -9.46 -20.49 2.24
N PRO A 61 -10.68 -20.75 1.75
CA PRO A 61 -11.76 -19.75 1.73
C PRO A 61 -12.05 -19.10 3.09
N VAL A 62 -12.06 -19.90 4.16
CA VAL A 62 -12.33 -19.43 5.53
C VAL A 62 -11.26 -18.42 6.00
N PHE A 63 -10.00 -18.67 5.65
CA PHE A 63 -8.89 -17.81 6.03
C PHE A 63 -8.65 -16.67 5.03
N GLY A 64 -9.29 -16.69 3.85
CA GLY A 64 -9.14 -15.65 2.83
C GLY A 64 -9.55 -14.24 3.32
N ILE A 65 -10.69 -14.14 4.02
CA ILE A 65 -11.16 -12.85 4.58
C ILE A 65 -10.23 -12.39 5.71
N ILE A 66 -9.79 -13.30 6.57
CA ILE A 66 -8.85 -12.99 7.66
C ILE A 66 -7.54 -12.49 7.08
N ALA A 67 -6.99 -13.19 6.08
CA ALA A 67 -5.78 -12.80 5.38
C ALA A 67 -5.92 -11.44 4.70
N LEU A 68 -7.07 -11.15 4.09
CA LEU A 68 -7.36 -9.85 3.49
C LEU A 68 -7.27 -8.72 4.53
N VAL A 69 -8.03 -8.82 5.63
CA VAL A 69 -8.06 -7.76 6.65
C VAL A 69 -6.69 -7.60 7.32
N ALA A 70 -6.04 -8.73 7.64
CA ALA A 70 -4.72 -8.74 8.24
C ALA A 70 -3.66 -8.12 7.32
N CYS A 71 -3.66 -8.47 6.04
CA CYS A 71 -2.69 -7.92 5.07
C CYS A 71 -3.00 -6.47 4.70
N LEU A 72 -4.26 -6.04 4.70
CA LEU A 72 -4.63 -4.64 4.49
C LEU A 72 -4.03 -3.74 5.58
N ILE A 73 -4.11 -4.15 6.86
CA ILE A 73 -3.69 -3.32 8.00
C ILE A 73 -2.20 -3.50 8.31
N PHE A 74 -1.72 -4.74 8.33
CA PHE A 74 -0.37 -5.08 8.79
C PHE A 74 0.56 -5.59 7.69
N GLY A 75 0.05 -5.79 6.48
CA GLY A 75 0.80 -6.40 5.38
C GLY A 75 2.10 -5.67 5.09
N ARG A 76 2.11 -4.33 4.97
CA ARG A 76 3.35 -3.58 4.71
C ARG A 76 4.39 -3.79 5.81
N ARG A 77 3.95 -3.78 7.07
CA ARG A 77 4.83 -4.01 8.23
C ARG A 77 5.43 -5.41 8.21
N TRP A 78 4.62 -6.42 7.92
CA TRP A 78 5.09 -7.80 7.83
C TRP A 78 5.98 -8.02 6.62
N ALA A 79 5.64 -7.44 5.47
CA ALA A 79 6.43 -7.52 4.26
C ALA A 79 7.82 -6.92 4.50
N TRP A 80 7.91 -5.78 5.18
CA TRP A 80 9.20 -5.19 5.55
C TRP A 80 10.00 -6.08 6.51
N LYS A 81 9.34 -6.64 7.54
CA LYS A 81 10.00 -7.45 8.56
C LYS A 81 10.44 -8.85 8.09
N TYR A 82 9.64 -9.50 7.24
CA TYR A 82 9.79 -10.90 6.89
C TYR A 82 10.09 -11.14 5.40
N GLY A 83 9.92 -10.13 4.55
CA GLY A 83 10.09 -10.26 3.10
C GLY A 83 11.55 -10.22 2.61
N GLY A 84 12.52 -10.04 3.51
CA GLY A 84 13.95 -10.05 3.17
C GLY A 84 14.30 -9.01 2.09
N TRP A 85 13.91 -7.75 2.31
CA TRP A 85 14.21 -6.65 1.38
C TRP A 85 15.60 -6.09 1.66
N ASP A 86 16.38 -5.87 0.61
CA ASP A 86 17.75 -5.38 0.72
C ASP A 86 17.81 -3.87 0.97
N ASP A 87 16.83 -3.12 0.46
CA ASP A 87 16.79 -1.66 0.55
C ASP A 87 15.35 -1.13 0.71
N TRP A 88 15.22 0.03 1.37
CA TRP A 88 13.93 0.68 1.59
C TRP A 88 13.30 1.22 0.30
N GLY A 89 14.10 1.72 -0.63
CA GLY A 89 13.66 2.20 -1.94
C GLY A 89 13.05 1.06 -2.76
N SER A 90 13.76 -0.06 -2.87
CA SER A 90 13.27 -1.25 -3.60
C SER A 90 11.96 -1.80 -3.02
N PHE A 91 11.85 -1.83 -1.68
CA PHE A 91 10.59 -2.20 -1.01
C PHE A 91 9.46 -1.24 -1.36
N THR A 92 9.68 0.07 -1.24
CA THR A 92 8.64 1.08 -1.46
C THR A 92 8.17 1.11 -2.90
N GLU A 93 9.10 1.00 -3.87
CA GLU A 93 8.78 0.92 -5.29
C GLU A 93 7.92 -0.31 -5.58
N ARG A 94 8.33 -1.47 -5.06
CA ARG A 94 7.58 -2.71 -5.25
C ARG A 94 6.19 -2.64 -4.63
N MET A 95 6.06 -2.09 -3.42
CA MET A 95 4.76 -1.88 -2.77
C MET A 95 3.86 -0.94 -3.57
N ARG A 96 4.40 0.14 -4.15
CA ARG A 96 3.62 1.06 -5.02
C ARG A 96 3.11 0.36 -6.27
N VAL A 97 3.94 -0.48 -6.92
CA VAL A 97 3.51 -1.27 -8.08
C VAL A 97 2.38 -2.22 -7.69
N MET A 98 2.49 -2.89 -6.54
CA MET A 98 1.43 -3.79 -6.05
C MET A 98 0.14 -3.04 -5.71
N ASP A 99 0.24 -1.85 -5.11
CA ASP A 99 -0.92 -0.99 -4.85
C ASP A 99 -1.57 -0.51 -6.15
N ALA A 100 -0.78 -0.07 -7.13
CA ALA A 100 -1.28 0.36 -8.43
C ALA A 100 -2.02 -0.77 -9.16
N ILE A 101 -1.46 -1.98 -9.16
CA ILE A 101 -2.12 -3.17 -9.72
C ILE A 101 -3.45 -3.45 -9.01
N GLY A 102 -3.48 -3.42 -7.68
CA GLY A 102 -4.73 -3.63 -6.94
C GLY A 102 -5.77 -2.55 -7.20
N VAL A 103 -5.36 -1.29 -7.36
CA VAL A 103 -6.27 -0.20 -7.76
C VAL A 103 -6.82 -0.43 -9.17
N ILE A 104 -5.98 -0.79 -10.14
CA ILE A 104 -6.41 -1.12 -11.51
C ILE A 104 -7.38 -2.30 -11.49
N TRP A 105 -7.12 -3.32 -10.67
CA TRP A 105 -7.99 -4.47 -10.51
C TRP A 105 -9.37 -4.07 -9.99
N ILE A 106 -9.45 -3.26 -8.93
CA ILE A 106 -10.72 -2.77 -8.39
C ILE A 106 -11.47 -1.92 -9.42
N LEU A 107 -10.77 -1.02 -10.12
CA LEU A 107 -11.38 -0.22 -11.20
C LEU A 107 -11.92 -1.13 -12.32
N GLY A 108 -11.18 -2.16 -12.71
CA GLY A 108 -11.61 -3.17 -13.68
C GLY A 108 -12.86 -3.92 -13.23
N LEU A 109 -12.92 -4.34 -11.96
CA LEU A 109 -14.12 -4.96 -11.37
C LEU A 109 -15.32 -4.02 -11.38
N MET A 110 -15.14 -2.74 -11.05
CA MET A 110 -16.22 -1.75 -11.09
C MET A 110 -16.72 -1.49 -12.52
N ILE A 111 -15.80 -1.31 -13.48
CA ILE A 111 -16.14 -1.11 -14.89
C ILE A 111 -16.86 -2.34 -15.43
N GLY A 112 -16.34 -3.54 -15.16
CA GLY A 112 -16.97 -4.80 -15.56
C GLY A 112 -18.36 -4.97 -14.96
N TYR A 113 -18.54 -4.65 -13.67
CA TYR A 113 -19.85 -4.68 -13.02
C TYR A 113 -20.85 -3.73 -13.68
N VAL A 114 -20.46 -2.47 -13.91
CA VAL A 114 -21.32 -1.47 -14.58
C VAL A 114 -21.65 -1.92 -16.01
N TRP A 115 -20.67 -2.43 -16.75
CA TRP A 115 -20.88 -2.92 -18.12
C TRP A 115 -21.85 -4.09 -18.17
N ILE A 116 -21.72 -5.09 -17.28
CA ILE A 116 -22.67 -6.19 -17.18
C ILE A 116 -24.06 -5.66 -16.83
N ARG A 117 -24.15 -4.77 -15.83
CA ARG A 117 -25.42 -4.25 -15.30
C ARG A 117 -26.21 -3.42 -16.31
N TYR A 118 -25.53 -2.65 -17.18
CA TYR A 118 -26.17 -1.69 -18.08
C TYR A 118 -26.02 -2.00 -19.58
N GLY A 119 -25.06 -2.84 -19.99
CA GLY A 119 -24.78 -3.16 -21.38
C GLY A 119 -24.88 -4.64 -21.75
N GLY A 120 -24.79 -5.56 -20.79
CA GLY A 120 -24.59 -7.00 -21.02
C GLY A 120 -25.79 -7.91 -20.76
N GLY A 121 -26.95 -7.40 -20.33
CA GLY A 121 -28.17 -8.22 -20.17
C GLY A 121 -28.09 -9.22 -19.02
N LEU A 122 -28.07 -8.70 -17.80
CA LEU A 122 -28.70 -9.29 -16.61
C LEU A 122 -29.61 -8.23 -15.96
#